data_AF-A0A973F7K4-F1
#
_entry.id   AF-A0A973F7K4-F1
#
_cell.length_a   1.000
_cell.length_b   1.000
_cell.length_c   1.000
_cell.angle_alpha   90.00
_cell.angle_beta   90.00
_cell.angle_gamma   90.00
#
_symmetry.space_group_name_H-M   'P 1'
#
loop_
_entity.id
_entity.type
_entity.pdbx_description
1 polymer ?
#
loop_
_entity_poly.entity_id
_entity_poly.type
_entity_poly.pdbx_seq_one_letter_code
_entity_poly.pdbx_strand_id
1 'polypeptide(L)'
;MLTSFKKVIDAATETTTSDPIDVKYAKKVLFMFQRANHSSGSSAFKVSGSIDDGTTYIDINLLRDNATGVMTLVGSKTLNADGYALVSLDLDESGFAFDYIKVTVTETTDGTHSASVYVVR
;
A
#
# COMPACT_ATOMS: atom_id res chain seq x y z
N MET A 1 3.09 -5.90 -22.74
CA MET A 1 3.20 -5.09 -21.52
C MET A 1 2.48 -5.86 -20.42
N LEU A 2 3.20 -6.48 -19.48
CA LEU A 2 2.60 -7.40 -18.50
C LEU A 2 2.22 -6.62 -17.23
N THR A 3 0.94 -6.30 -17.07
CA THR A 3 0.39 -5.76 -15.82
C THR A 3 -0.07 -6.90 -14.92
N SER A 4 0.02 -6.73 -13.60
CA SER A 4 -0.34 -7.78 -12.64
C SER A 4 -1.18 -7.23 -11.50
N PHE A 5 -2.30 -7.90 -11.21
CA PHE A 5 -3.10 -7.70 -10.01
C PHE A 5 -2.79 -8.80 -8.98
N LYS A 6 -2.60 -8.42 -7.72
CA LYS A 6 -2.36 -9.37 -6.62
C LYS A 6 -3.05 -8.87 -5.34
N LYS A 7 -3.78 -9.76 -4.66
CA LYS A 7 -4.15 -9.53 -3.26
C LYS A 7 -2.96 -9.90 -2.38
N VAL A 8 -2.45 -8.95 -1.61
CA VAL A 8 -1.18 -9.07 -0.87
C VAL A 8 -1.38 -9.17 0.64
N ILE A 9 -2.55 -8.73 1.13
CA ILE A 9 -3.06 -8.99 2.47
C ILE A 9 -4.53 -9.36 2.31
N ASP A 10 -4.95 -10.50 2.86
CA ASP A 10 -6.33 -11.00 2.74
C ASP A 10 -6.96 -11.15 4.13
N ALA A 11 -7.90 -10.26 4.43
CA ALA A 11 -8.71 -10.27 5.65
C ALA A 11 -7.92 -10.43 6.96
N ALA A 12 -6.76 -9.76 7.09
CA ALA A 12 -5.99 -9.75 8.32
C ALA A 12 -6.75 -9.07 9.46
N THR A 13 -6.66 -9.61 10.67
CA THR A 13 -7.30 -9.07 11.89
C THR A 13 -6.30 -8.45 12.88
N GLU A 14 -5.02 -8.48 12.55
CA GLU A 14 -3.93 -7.93 13.35
C GLU A 14 -2.94 -7.22 12.43
N THR A 15 -1.95 -6.54 13.03
CA THR A 15 -0.84 -5.94 12.28
C THR A 15 -0.15 -6.97 11.41
N THR A 16 -0.16 -6.75 10.10
CA THR A 16 0.32 -7.71 9.10
C THR A 16 1.15 -7.00 8.04
N THR A 17 2.25 -7.63 7.64
CA THR A 17 3.08 -7.18 6.51
C THR A 17 3.01 -8.22 5.40
N SER A 18 2.83 -7.77 4.16
CA SER A 18 2.81 -8.66 3.01
C SER A 18 4.17 -9.28 2.71
N ASP A 19 4.16 -10.35 1.93
CA ASP A 19 5.34 -10.78 1.19
C ASP A 19 5.86 -9.66 0.27
N PRO A 20 7.15 -9.69 -0.13
CA PRO A 20 7.69 -8.80 -1.15
C PRO A 20 6.88 -8.83 -2.45
N ILE A 21 6.73 -7.66 -3.06
CA ILE A 21 6.08 -7.47 -4.35
C ILE A 21 7.14 -6.90 -5.31
N ASP A 22 7.44 -7.63 -6.38
CA ASP A 22 8.34 -7.17 -7.44
C ASP A 22 7.68 -5.99 -8.18
N VAL A 23 8.37 -4.86 -8.13
CA VAL A 23 8.01 -3.63 -8.85
C VAL A 23 9.17 -3.13 -9.71
N LYS A 24 10.15 -3.99 -10.00
CA LYS A 24 11.30 -3.64 -10.82
C LYS A 24 10.82 -3.23 -12.20
N TYR A 25 11.31 -2.07 -12.65
CA TYR A 25 10.91 -1.43 -13.90
C TYR A 25 9.42 -1.08 -14.01
N ALA A 26 8.67 -1.05 -12.90
CA ALA A 26 7.32 -0.55 -12.89
C ALA A 26 7.31 0.98 -12.97
N LYS A 27 6.33 1.51 -13.70
CA LYS A 27 6.08 2.94 -13.85
C LYS A 27 5.19 3.48 -12.74
N LYS A 28 4.22 2.65 -12.35
CA LYS A 28 3.18 2.99 -11.37
C LYS A 28 2.70 1.75 -10.64
N VAL A 29 2.35 1.95 -9.37
CA VAL A 29 1.66 0.95 -8.57
C VAL A 29 0.38 1.56 -8.02
N LEU A 30 -0.75 0.89 -8.23
CA LEU A 30 -2.03 1.26 -7.62
C LEU A 30 -2.28 0.32 -6.43
N PHE A 31 -2.78 0.90 -5.35
CA PHE A 31 -3.15 0.17 -4.15
C PHE A 31 -4.63 0.37 -3.87
N MET A 32 -5.32 -0.74 -3.60
CA MET A 32 -6.67 -0.74 -3.06
C MET A 32 -6.60 -1.29 -1.64
N PHE A 33 -6.83 -0.43 -0.67
CA PHE A 33 -6.91 -0.79 0.74
C PHE A 33 -8.36 -0.90 1.17
N GLN A 34 -8.62 -1.85 2.07
CA GLN A 34 -9.95 -2.10 2.59
C GLN A 34 -9.90 -2.30 4.09
N ARG A 35 -10.89 -1.72 4.77
CA ARG A 35 -11.27 -2.06 6.14
C ARG A 35 -12.73 -2.52 6.17
N ALA A 36 -13.03 -3.55 6.95
CA ALA A 36 -14.38 -4.06 7.15
C ALA A 36 -14.57 -4.62 8.57
N ASN A 37 -15.82 -4.75 9.04
CA ASN A 37 -16.19 -5.48 10.26
C ASN A 37 -15.51 -4.97 11.54
N HIS A 38 -15.42 -3.64 11.70
CA HIS A 38 -14.86 -3.03 12.92
C HIS A 38 -15.96 -2.49 13.85
N SER A 39 -15.67 -2.43 15.15
CA SER A 39 -16.47 -1.70 16.14
C SER A 39 -15.85 -0.36 16.52
N SER A 40 -14.52 -0.23 16.45
CA SER A 40 -13.79 1.01 16.79
C SER A 40 -12.37 1.00 16.22
N GLY A 41 -11.58 2.04 16.45
CA GLY A 41 -10.17 2.10 16.00
C GLY A 41 -10.00 2.42 14.50
N SER A 42 -8.85 2.05 13.94
CA SER A 42 -8.45 2.35 12.56
C SER A 42 -7.51 1.30 11.97
N SER A 43 -7.33 1.36 10.65
CA SER A 43 -6.31 0.59 9.92
C SER A 43 -5.40 1.54 9.17
N ALA A 44 -4.12 1.56 9.52
CA ALA A 44 -3.11 2.38 8.85
C ALA A 44 -2.28 1.53 7.89
N PHE A 45 -2.40 1.80 6.59
CA PHE A 45 -1.64 1.13 5.54
C PHE A 45 -0.41 1.94 5.16
N LYS A 46 0.76 1.33 5.29
CA LYS A 46 2.05 1.87 4.88
C LYS A 46 2.65 1.05 3.76
N VAL A 47 3.49 1.69 2.95
CA VAL A 47 4.29 1.01 1.92
C VAL A 47 5.76 1.28 2.21
N SER A 48 6.57 0.23 2.18
CA SER A 48 8.03 0.32 2.25
C SER A 48 8.65 -0.22 0.97
N GLY A 49 9.81 0.31 0.59
CA GLY A 49 10.53 -0.04 -0.63
C GLY A 49 11.95 -0.50 -0.34
N SER A 50 12.46 -1.39 -1.20
CA SER A 50 13.84 -1.88 -1.20
C SER A 50 14.49 -1.65 -2.56
N ILE A 51 15.76 -1.26 -2.54
CA ILE A 51 16.62 -1.10 -3.72
C ILE A 51 17.73 -2.16 -3.79
N ASP A 52 17.79 -3.07 -2.79
CA ASP A 52 18.88 -4.00 -2.52
C ASP A 52 18.38 -5.46 -2.46
N ASP A 53 17.68 -5.87 -3.52
CA ASP A 53 17.12 -7.23 -3.70
C ASP A 53 16.21 -7.70 -2.55
N GLY A 54 15.50 -6.78 -1.91
CA GLY A 54 14.53 -7.11 -0.86
C GLY A 54 15.16 -7.39 0.51
N THR A 55 16.38 -6.91 0.77
CA THR A 55 17.06 -7.09 2.07
C THR A 55 16.76 -5.95 3.05
N THR A 56 16.84 -4.69 2.61
CA THR A 56 16.53 -3.51 3.42
C THR A 56 15.28 -2.80 2.90
N TYR A 57 14.32 -2.54 3.78
CA TYR A 57 13.09 -1.81 3.45
C TYR A 57 13.04 -0.48 4.19
N ILE A 58 12.67 0.58 3.47
CA ILE A 58 12.52 1.94 3.99
C ILE A 58 11.08 2.40 3.74
N ASP A 59 10.46 3.04 4.74
CA ASP A 59 9.11 3.63 4.63
C ASP A 59 9.07 4.67 3.48
N ILE A 60 8.11 4.52 2.58
CA ILE A 60 7.89 5.42 1.44
C ILE A 60 6.89 6.50 1.85
N ASN A 61 7.28 7.77 1.71
CA ASN A 61 6.43 8.95 1.98
C ASN A 61 5.88 9.61 0.71
N LEU A 62 5.70 8.82 -0.35
CA LEU A 62 5.39 9.28 -1.71
C LEU A 62 4.08 8.73 -2.26
N LEU A 63 3.20 8.19 -1.41
CA LEU A 63 1.89 7.71 -1.86
C LEU A 63 1.02 8.92 -2.24
N ARG A 64 0.55 8.94 -3.48
CA ARG A 64 -0.44 9.91 -3.96
C ARG A 64 -1.83 9.53 -3.46
N ASP A 65 -2.44 10.40 -2.66
CA ASP A 65 -3.79 10.26 -2.09
C ASP A 65 -4.70 11.43 -2.51
N ASN A 66 -5.94 11.12 -2.89
CA ASN A 66 -6.98 12.09 -3.30
C ASN A 66 -8.13 12.23 -2.30
N ALA A 67 -7.90 11.89 -1.03
CA ALA A 67 -8.97 11.79 -0.04
C ALA A 67 -9.95 12.99 -0.01
N THR A 68 -9.45 14.19 -0.29
CA THR A 68 -10.19 15.46 -0.20
C THR A 68 -10.39 16.14 -1.56
N GLY A 69 -10.15 15.44 -2.67
CA GLY A 69 -10.19 16.01 -4.01
C GLY A 69 -8.94 16.83 -4.40
N VAL A 70 -7.93 16.87 -3.51
CA VAL A 70 -6.62 17.44 -3.77
C VAL A 70 -5.56 16.35 -3.67
N MET A 71 -4.68 16.28 -4.66
CA MET A 71 -3.53 15.37 -4.64
C MET A 71 -2.51 15.76 -3.57
N THR A 72 -2.21 14.81 -2.69
CA THR A 72 -1.19 14.95 -1.65
C THR A 72 -0.28 13.73 -1.62
N LEU A 73 0.97 13.94 -1.16
CA LEU A 73 1.91 12.85 -0.88
C LEU A 73 1.85 12.49 0.59
N VAL A 74 1.66 11.21 0.90
CA VAL A 74 1.54 10.69 2.26
C VAL A 74 2.41 9.46 2.46
N GLY A 75 2.80 9.20 3.71
CA GLY A 75 3.50 7.95 4.10
C GLY A 75 2.58 6.81 4.51
N SER A 76 1.30 7.11 4.73
CA SER A 76 0.31 6.12 5.11
C SER A 76 -1.09 6.54 4.69
N LYS A 77 -1.93 5.56 4.37
CA LYS A 77 -3.37 5.73 4.24
C LYS A 77 -4.08 5.11 5.43
N THR A 78 -4.83 5.91 6.18
CA THR A 78 -5.62 5.42 7.32
C THR A 78 -7.10 5.33 6.96
N LEU A 79 -7.72 4.20 7.28
CA LEU A 79 -9.17 4.00 7.22
C LEU A 79 -9.74 3.95 8.64
N ASN A 80 -10.58 4.93 8.97
CA ASN A 80 -11.24 5.03 10.29
C ASN A 80 -12.68 4.47 10.29
N ALA A 81 -13.14 3.98 9.14
CA ALA A 81 -14.45 3.39 8.96
C ALA A 81 -14.36 2.23 7.97
N ASP A 82 -15.44 1.44 7.87
CA ASP A 82 -15.57 0.41 6.85
C ASP A 82 -15.60 1.04 5.46
N GLY A 83 -14.87 0.44 4.52
CA GLY A 83 -14.80 0.92 3.15
C GLY A 83 -13.45 0.68 2.49
N TYR A 84 -13.24 1.40 1.40
CA TYR A 84 -12.08 1.28 0.53
C TYR A 84 -11.37 2.61 0.36
N ALA A 85 -10.06 2.54 0.11
CA ALA A 85 -9.28 3.66 -0.38
C ALA A 85 -8.40 3.23 -1.55
N LEU A 86 -8.25 4.14 -2.52
CA LEU A 86 -7.29 4.02 -3.60
C LEU A 86 -6.17 5.04 -3.40
N VAL A 87 -4.92 4.57 -3.46
CA VAL A 87 -3.73 5.41 -3.53
C VAL A 87 -2.80 4.89 -4.61
N SER A 88 -1.83 5.70 -5.02
CA SER A 88 -0.84 5.27 -6.02
C SER A 88 0.57 5.68 -5.67
N LEU A 89 1.54 4.92 -6.16
CA LEU A 89 2.95 5.27 -6.17
C LEU A 89 3.39 5.41 -7.62
N ASP A 90 3.78 6.61 -8.01
CA ASP A 90 4.33 6.89 -9.34
C ASP A 90 5.85 6.79 -9.28
N LEU A 91 6.42 5.77 -9.92
CA LEU A 91 7.85 5.46 -9.91
C LEU A 91 8.59 6.23 -11.01
N ASP A 92 7.96 6.41 -12.18
CA ASP A 92 8.54 7.17 -13.28
C ASP A 92 8.71 8.66 -12.92
N GLU A 93 7.68 9.27 -12.31
CA GLU A 93 7.69 10.70 -11.99
C GLU A 93 8.46 11.04 -10.72
N SER A 94 8.58 10.09 -9.78
CA SER A 94 9.20 10.36 -8.49
C SER A 94 10.73 10.35 -8.54
N GLY A 95 11.32 9.80 -9.61
CA GLY A 95 12.77 9.62 -9.72
C GLY A 95 13.34 8.55 -8.79
N PHE A 96 12.49 7.84 -8.05
CA PHE A 96 12.85 6.71 -7.21
C PHE A 96 12.54 5.40 -7.92
N ALA A 97 13.49 4.47 -7.89
CA ALA A 97 13.30 3.11 -8.36
C ALA A 97 13.41 2.15 -7.17
N PHE A 98 12.51 1.18 -7.12
CA PHE A 98 12.54 0.09 -6.15
C PHE A 98 12.54 -1.24 -6.91
N ASP A 99 13.27 -2.22 -6.40
CA ASP A 99 13.19 -3.59 -6.88
C ASP A 99 11.95 -4.28 -6.28
N TYR A 100 11.70 -4.04 -4.98
CA TYR A 100 10.56 -4.60 -4.27
C TYR A 100 9.87 -3.59 -3.37
N ILE A 101 8.58 -3.81 -3.13
CA ILE A 101 7.82 -3.13 -2.07
C ILE A 101 7.12 -4.12 -1.15
N LYS A 102 6.74 -3.65 0.03
CA LYS A 102 5.83 -4.35 0.96
C LYS A 102 4.72 -3.41 1.41
N VAL A 103 3.56 -3.99 1.69
CA VAL A 103 2.46 -3.28 2.35
C VAL A 103 2.40 -3.78 3.79
N THR A 104 2.35 -2.85 4.74
CA THR A 104 2.06 -3.15 6.15
C THR A 104 0.76 -2.49 6.52
N VAL A 105 -0.16 -3.25 7.11
CA VAL A 105 -1.33 -2.69 7.80
C VAL A 105 -1.08 -2.77 9.30
N THR A 106 -1.27 -1.66 9.99
CA THR A 106 -1.32 -1.59 11.45
C THR A 106 -2.76 -1.42 11.89
N GLU A 107 -3.19 -2.33 12.73
CA GLU A 107 -4.52 -2.43 13.31
C GLU A 107 -4.46 -1.89 14.75
N THR A 108 -5.44 -1.07 15.15
CA THR A 108 -5.42 -0.42 16.47
C THR A 108 -6.41 -0.99 17.48
N THR A 109 -7.46 -1.70 17.04
CA THR A 109 -8.51 -2.18 17.96
C THR A 109 -9.24 -3.41 17.43
N ASP A 110 -9.92 -3.28 16.28
CA ASP A 110 -10.48 -4.41 15.57
C ASP A 110 -10.74 -4.13 14.08
N GLY A 111 -11.17 -5.19 13.41
CA GLY A 111 -11.63 -5.20 12.04
C GLY A 111 -10.89 -6.24 11.21
N THR A 112 -11.28 -6.31 9.94
CA THR A 112 -10.62 -7.11 8.90
C THR A 112 -10.05 -6.16 7.86
N HIS A 113 -8.82 -6.44 7.42
CA HIS A 113 -8.04 -5.52 6.60
C HIS A 113 -7.46 -6.25 5.41
N SER A 114 -7.61 -5.65 4.23
CA SER A 114 -7.09 -6.23 2.99
C SER A 114 -6.35 -5.18 2.18
N ALA A 115 -5.35 -5.64 1.45
CA ALA A 115 -4.61 -4.83 0.50
C ALA A 115 -4.49 -5.57 -0.83
N SER A 116 -4.86 -4.91 -1.92
CA SER A 116 -4.64 -5.38 -3.28
C SER A 116 -3.79 -4.39 -4.04
N VAL A 117 -2.94 -4.91 -4.93
CA VAL A 117 -1.93 -4.14 -5.66
C VAL A 117 -2.07 -4.42 -7.15
N TYR A 118 -1.99 -3.37 -7.95
CA TYR A 118 -1.92 -3.44 -9.40
C TYR A 118 -0.65 -2.73 -9.89
N VAL A 119 0.25 -3.52 -10.49
CA VAL A 119 1.56 -3.03 -10.97
C VAL A 119 1.49 -2.75 -12.47
N VAL A 120 1.90 -1.55 -12.87
CA VAL A 120 1.94 -1.07 -14.26
C VAL A 120 3.40 -0.92 -14.68
N ARG A 121 3.83 -1.66 -15.70
CA ARG A 121 5.18 -1.64 -16.30
C ARG A 121 5.09 -1.13 -17.72
#